data_AF-A0A9D6ZGU5-F1
#
_entry.id   AF-A0A9D6ZGU5-F1
#
_cell.length_a   1.000
_cell.length_b   1.000
_cell.length_c   1.000
_cell.angle_alpha   90.00
_cell.angle_beta   90.00
_cell.angle_gamma   90.00
#
_symmetry.space_group_name_H-M   'P 1'
#
loop_
_entity.id
_entity.type
_entity.pdbx_description
1 polymer ?
#
loop_
_entity_poly.entity_id
_entity_poly.type
_entity_poly.pdbx_seq_one_letter_code
_entity_poly.pdbx_strand_id
1 'polypeptide(L)'
;MLLAYAKHDLPDDFFGRAEEARRLNTMKESISEVASALKTLKRLEAWSPDVKATDEFLAPLFDKYFEKLDLPNLLKKSDYHILASLVPKNKIDPEIIDKLDAIVETAKNAKPRVD
;
A
#
# COMPACT_ATOMS: atom_id res chain seq x y z
N MET A 1 -5.56 1.59 0.91
CA MET A 1 -4.11 1.90 0.99
C MET A 1 -3.63 2.74 -0.19
N LEU A 2 -3.66 2.26 -1.45
CA LEU A 2 -3.04 2.99 -2.59
C LEU A 2 -3.68 4.36 -2.88
N LEU A 3 -5.01 4.45 -2.83
CA LEU A 3 -5.72 5.72 -2.97
C LEU A 3 -5.56 6.64 -1.75
N ALA A 4 -5.26 6.07 -0.58
CA ALA A 4 -4.98 6.86 0.63
C ALA A 4 -3.56 7.45 0.56
N TYR A 5 -2.60 6.72 0.00
CA TYR A 5 -1.24 7.23 -0.25
C TYR A 5 -1.24 8.43 -1.19
N ALA A 6 -2.04 8.40 -2.26
CA ALA A 6 -2.17 9.52 -3.18
C ALA A 6 -2.64 10.84 -2.52
N LYS A 7 -3.26 10.76 -1.34
CA LYS A 7 -3.75 11.91 -0.55
C LYS A 7 -2.87 12.29 0.64
N HIS A 8 -1.94 11.42 1.06
CA HIS A 8 -1.28 11.53 2.36
C HIS A 8 -0.27 12.69 2.46
N ASP A 9 0.27 13.15 1.34
CA ASP A 9 1.40 14.09 1.29
C ASP A 9 1.03 15.42 0.61
N LEU A 10 -0.23 15.85 0.73
CA LEU A 10 -0.70 17.09 0.13
C LEU A 10 -1.06 18.13 1.19
N PRO A 11 -0.61 19.38 1.05
CA PRO A 11 -1.06 20.48 1.89
C PRO A 11 -2.57 20.72 1.68
N ASP A 12 -3.31 21.06 2.73
CA ASP A 12 -4.75 21.41 2.64
C ASP A 12 -4.94 22.86 2.14
N ASP A 13 -4.38 23.15 0.97
CA ASP A 13 -4.54 24.42 0.26
C ASP A 13 -5.17 24.22 -1.14
N PHE A 14 -5.42 25.32 -1.85
CA PHE A 14 -6.06 25.27 -3.17
C PHE A 14 -5.22 24.50 -4.21
N PHE A 15 -3.89 24.52 -4.07
CA PHE A 15 -2.99 23.76 -4.92
C PHE A 15 -3.02 22.27 -4.57
N GLY A 16 -3.09 21.93 -3.29
CA GLY A 16 -3.23 20.56 -2.79
C GLY A 16 -4.52 19.90 -3.24
N ARG A 17 -5.66 20.60 -3.29
CA ARG A 17 -6.92 20.03 -3.79
C ARG A 17 -6.92 19.73 -5.29
N ALA A 18 -6.31 20.60 -6.09
CA ALA A 18 -6.16 20.35 -7.52
C ALA A 18 -5.19 19.19 -7.78
N GLU A 19 -4.09 19.14 -7.02
CA GLU A 19 -3.10 18.08 -7.09
C GLU A 19 -3.65 16.75 -6.55
N GLU A 20 -4.57 16.77 -5.58
CA GLU A 20 -5.26 15.58 -5.05
C GLU A 20 -6.03 14.86 -6.16
N ALA A 21 -6.84 15.60 -6.92
CA ALA A 21 -7.61 15.05 -8.03
C ALA A 21 -6.68 14.45 -9.10
N ARG A 22 -5.59 15.15 -9.44
CA ARG A 22 -4.58 14.69 -10.41
C ARG A 22 -3.87 13.42 -9.94
N ARG A 23 -3.41 13.38 -8.69
CA ARG A 23 -2.74 12.22 -8.08
C ARG A 23 -3.68 11.02 -7.97
N LEU A 24 -4.94 11.24 -7.59
CA LEU A 24 -5.94 10.17 -7.53
C LEU A 24 -6.22 9.56 -8.90
N ASN A 25 -6.41 10.40 -9.92
CA ASN A 25 -6.69 9.89 -11.27
C ASN A 25 -5.47 9.13 -11.82
N THR A 26 -4.27 9.69 -11.68
CA THR A 26 -3.02 9.05 -12.09
C THR A 26 -2.79 7.71 -11.40
N MET A 27 -3.10 7.61 -10.10
CA MET A 27 -3.01 6.36 -9.35
C MET A 27 -4.01 5.32 -9.87
N LYS A 28 -5.26 5.71 -10.12
CA LYS A 28 -6.30 4.80 -10.67
C LYS A 28 -5.92 4.28 -12.05
N GLU A 29 -5.44 5.14 -12.92
CA GLU A 29 -4.98 4.75 -14.26
C GLU A 29 -3.80 3.78 -14.16
N SER A 30 -2.81 4.08 -13.32
CA SER A 30 -1.63 3.22 -13.15
C SER A 30 -2.02 1.85 -12.60
N ILE A 31 -2.94 1.80 -11.62
CA ILE A 31 -3.50 0.54 -11.10
C ILE A 31 -4.18 -0.25 -12.23
N SER A 32 -5.02 0.41 -13.03
CA SER A 32 -5.75 -0.24 -14.13
C SER A 32 -4.80 -0.79 -15.19
N GLU A 33 -3.76 -0.04 -15.56
CA GLU A 33 -2.76 -0.49 -16.52
C GLU A 33 -1.97 -1.69 -16.02
N VAL A 34 -1.45 -1.63 -14.78
CA VAL A 34 -0.67 -2.74 -14.21
C VAL A 34 -1.55 -3.96 -13.99
N ALA A 35 -2.78 -3.79 -13.52
CA ALA A 35 -3.74 -4.89 -13.38
C ALA A 35 -4.07 -5.53 -14.72
N SER A 36 -4.27 -4.73 -15.78
CA SER A 36 -4.51 -5.23 -17.14
C SER A 36 -3.28 -5.98 -17.69
N ALA A 37 -2.08 -5.45 -17.46
CA ALA A 37 -0.83 -6.08 -17.85
C ALA A 37 -0.63 -7.43 -17.14
N LEU A 38 -0.86 -7.50 -15.83
CA LEU A 38 -0.79 -8.76 -15.07
C LEU A 38 -1.81 -9.79 -15.55
N LYS A 39 -3.04 -9.35 -15.82
CA LYS A 39 -4.09 -10.21 -16.39
C LYS A 39 -3.69 -10.76 -17.77
N THR A 40 -3.06 -9.93 -18.61
CA THR A 40 -2.54 -10.33 -19.92
C THR A 40 -1.40 -11.34 -19.80
N LEU A 41 -0.53 -11.17 -18.79
CA LEU A 41 0.59 -12.06 -18.50
C LEU A 41 0.18 -13.40 -17.89
N LYS A 42 -1.13 -13.69 -17.75
CA LYS A 42 -1.69 -14.92 -17.16
C LYS A 42 -1.17 -15.23 -15.75
N ARG A 43 -0.53 -14.27 -15.07
CA ARG A 43 -0.23 -14.36 -13.66
C ARG A 43 -1.54 -14.13 -12.92
N LEU A 44 -1.88 -15.06 -12.03
CA LEU A 44 -3.08 -14.99 -11.21
C LEU A 44 -3.20 -13.61 -10.59
N GLU A 45 -4.44 -13.24 -10.26
CA GLU A 45 -4.86 -11.97 -9.65
C GLU A 45 -3.73 -11.27 -8.87
N ALA A 46 -3.61 -9.94 -9.00
CA ALA A 46 -2.52 -9.14 -8.40
C ALA A 46 -2.27 -9.34 -6.89
N TRP A 47 -3.17 -10.07 -6.20
CA TRP A 47 -3.15 -10.41 -4.78
C TRP A 47 -3.15 -11.91 -4.50
N SER A 48 -2.86 -12.75 -5.51
CA SER A 48 -2.75 -14.20 -5.35
C SER A 48 -1.55 -14.54 -4.45
N PRO A 49 -1.67 -15.53 -3.55
CA PRO A 49 -0.59 -15.95 -2.66
C PRO A 49 0.67 -16.44 -3.39
N ASP A 50 0.53 -16.86 -4.66
CA ASP A 50 1.63 -17.31 -5.51
C ASP A 50 2.40 -16.16 -6.21
N VAL A 51 1.90 -14.93 -6.13
CA VAL A 51 2.52 -13.75 -6.76
C VAL A 51 3.25 -12.95 -5.69
N LYS A 52 4.51 -12.60 -5.94
CA LYS A 52 5.21 -11.62 -5.09
C LYS A 52 4.64 -10.24 -5.36
N ALA A 53 3.47 -9.93 -4.80
CA ALA A 53 2.73 -8.69 -5.04
C ALA A 53 3.59 -7.43 -4.85
N THR A 54 4.55 -7.47 -3.93
CA THR A 54 5.53 -6.40 -3.71
C THR A 54 6.42 -6.13 -4.93
N ASP A 55 6.99 -7.18 -5.53
CA ASP A 55 7.92 -7.05 -6.65
C ASP A 55 7.20 -6.97 -8.00
N GLU A 56 6.10 -7.70 -8.14
CA GLU A 56 5.44 -7.93 -9.42
C GLU A 56 4.28 -6.96 -9.68
N PHE A 57 3.73 -6.36 -8.63
CA PHE A 57 2.64 -5.40 -8.74
C PHE A 57 3.01 -4.01 -8.20
N LEU A 58 3.49 -3.91 -6.95
CA LEU A 58 3.76 -2.61 -6.33
C LEU A 58 4.94 -1.88 -6.99
N ALA A 59 6.05 -2.56 -7.27
CA ALA A 59 7.19 -1.93 -7.93
C ALA A 59 6.83 -1.28 -9.29
N PRO A 60 6.25 -2.00 -10.28
CA PRO A 60 5.89 -1.40 -11.56
C PRO A 60 4.75 -0.38 -11.44
N LEU A 61 3.86 -0.52 -10.44
CA LEU A 61 2.82 0.47 -10.17
C LEU A 61 3.41 1.81 -9.73
N PHE A 62 4.31 1.81 -8.75
CA PHE A 62 4.89 3.05 -8.24
C PHE A 62 5.82 3.69 -9.27
N ASP A 63 6.62 2.90 -9.99
CA ASP A 63 7.46 3.43 -11.07
C ASP A 63 6.61 4.18 -12.12
N LYS A 64 5.54 3.56 -12.63
CA LYS A 64 4.62 4.22 -13.57
C LYS A 64 3.88 5.41 -12.98
N TYR A 65 3.48 5.32 -11.71
CA TYR A 65 2.75 6.39 -11.04
C TYR A 65 3.63 7.65 -10.91
N PHE A 66 4.88 7.50 -10.48
CA PHE A 66 5.82 8.61 -10.37
C PHE A 66 6.27 9.13 -11.73
N GLU A 67 6.46 8.25 -12.72
CA GLU A 67 6.73 8.63 -14.12
C GLU A 67 5.59 9.51 -14.70
N LYS A 68 4.33 9.11 -14.51
CA LYS A 68 3.16 9.91 -14.96
C LYS A 68 3.02 11.24 -14.23
N LEU A 69 3.50 11.33 -13.00
CA LEU A 69 3.51 12.57 -12.24
C LEU A 69 4.70 13.48 -12.56
N ASP A 70 5.64 13.01 -13.39
CA ASP A 70 6.92 13.67 -13.68
C ASP A 70 7.74 13.94 -12.41
N LEU A 71 7.70 12.97 -11.48
CA LEU A 71 8.37 13.04 -10.19
C LEU A 71 9.38 11.88 -10.05
N PRO A 72 10.49 12.07 -9.31
CA PRO A 72 11.36 10.95 -8.97
C PRO A 72 10.59 9.94 -8.12
N ASN A 73 10.89 8.65 -8.27
CA ASN A 73 10.27 7.62 -7.43
C ASN A 73 10.74 7.80 -5.97
N LEU A 74 9.85 8.35 -5.14
CA LEU A 74 10.08 8.60 -3.72
C LEU A 74 9.76 7.38 -2.85
N LEU A 75 9.01 6.40 -3.37
CA LEU A 75 8.57 5.22 -2.62
C LEU A 75 9.35 3.98 -3.05
N LYS A 76 10.47 3.75 -2.35
CA LYS A 76 11.27 2.53 -2.52
C LYS A 76 10.63 1.35 -1.79
N LYS A 77 11.04 0.13 -2.13
CA LYS A 77 10.56 -1.11 -1.48
C LYS A 77 10.76 -1.11 0.04
N SER A 78 11.79 -0.42 0.54
CA SER A 78 12.03 -0.20 1.98
C SER A 78 10.89 0.56 2.67
N ASP A 79 10.20 1.42 1.94
CA ASP A 79 9.24 2.39 2.45
C ASP A 79 7.79 1.93 2.29
N TYR A 80 7.58 0.71 1.79
CA TYR A 80 6.23 0.14 1.64
C TYR A 80 5.52 -0.09 2.96
N HIS A 81 6.24 -0.10 4.08
CA HIS A 81 5.65 -0.10 5.43
C HIS A 81 4.70 1.10 5.67
N ILE A 82 4.92 2.22 4.98
CA ILE A 82 4.02 3.39 5.04
C ILE A 82 2.62 3.03 4.54
N LEU A 83 2.50 2.18 3.52
CA LEU A 83 1.22 1.76 2.96
C LEU A 83 0.36 0.99 3.97
N ALA A 84 0.99 0.22 4.87
CA ALA A 84 0.30 -0.51 5.93
C ALA A 84 -0.37 0.46 6.92
N SER A 85 0.28 1.58 7.23
CA SER A 85 -0.27 2.63 8.11
C SER A 85 -1.49 3.33 7.50
N LEU A 86 -1.66 3.24 6.18
CA LEU A 86 -2.75 3.85 5.41
C LEU A 86 -3.92 2.89 5.15
N VAL A 87 -3.88 1.68 5.74
CA VAL A 87 -5.01 0.75 5.71
C VAL A 87 -5.98 1.13 6.83
N PRO A 88 -7.24 1.48 6.50
CA PRO A 88 -8.23 1.76 7.54
C PRO A 88 -8.55 0.47 8.30
N LYS A 89 -8.72 0.57 9.63
CA LYS A 89 -8.88 -0.58 10.54
C LYS A 89 -10.02 -1.53 10.13
N ASN A 90 -11.09 -0.99 9.53
CA ASN A 90 -12.25 -1.74 9.05
C ASN A 90 -11.99 -2.58 7.78
N LYS A 91 -10.80 -2.48 7.19
CA LYS A 91 -10.35 -3.27 6.04
C LYS A 91 -9.28 -4.30 6.41
N ILE A 92 -8.89 -4.35 7.68
CA ILE A 92 -8.00 -5.38 8.21
C ILE A 92 -8.84 -6.63 8.44
N ASP A 93 -8.35 -7.78 7.97
CA ASP A 93 -9.02 -9.05 8.16
C ASP A 93 -9.14 -9.37 9.66
N PRO A 94 -10.32 -9.77 10.16
CA PRO A 94 -10.49 -10.13 11.56
C PRO A 94 -9.50 -11.19 12.05
N GLU A 95 -9.04 -12.11 11.19
CA GLU A 95 -8.02 -13.09 11.58
C GLU A 95 -6.72 -12.40 12.04
N ILE A 96 -6.30 -11.33 11.37
CA ILE A 96 -5.09 -10.58 11.73
C ILE A 96 -5.28 -9.88 13.08
N ILE A 97 -6.48 -9.36 13.35
CA ILE A 97 -6.81 -8.72 14.62
C ILE A 97 -6.71 -9.75 15.75
N ASP A 98 -7.35 -10.91 15.58
CA ASP A 98 -7.36 -11.98 16.58
C ASP A 98 -5.95 -12.48 16.90
N LYS A 99 -5.08 -12.64 15.88
CA LYS A 99 -3.69 -13.04 16.09
C LYS A 99 -2.87 -11.96 16.81
N LEU A 100 -3.06 -10.69 16.48
CA LEU A 100 -2.37 -9.59 17.15
C LEU A 100 -2.82 -9.47 18.61
N ASP A 101 -4.10 -9.64 18.89
CA ASP A 101 -4.64 -9.64 20.25
C ASP A 101 -4.07 -10.80 21.08
N ALA A 102 -3.95 -12.00 20.50
CA ALA A 102 -3.32 -13.14 21.15
C ALA A 102 -1.83 -12.89 21.50
N ILE A 103 -1.09 -12.19 20.63
CA ILE A 103 0.30 -11.78 20.92
C ILE A 103 0.32 -10.78 22.08
N VAL A 104 -0.57 -9.79 22.07
CA VAL A 104 -0.67 -8.79 23.15
C VAL A 104 -1.03 -9.44 24.48
N GLU A 105 -1.96 -10.40 24.48
CA GLU A 105 -2.31 -11.18 25.66
C GLU A 105 -1.12 -11.98 26.18
N THR A 106 -0.39 -12.65 25.30
CA THR A 106 0.82 -13.40 25.64
C THR A 106 1.90 -12.47 26.22
N ALA A 107 2.11 -11.30 25.63
CA ALA A 107 3.07 -10.30 26.10
C ALA A 107 2.71 -9.74 27.49
N LYS A 108 1.42 -9.54 27.78
CA LYS A 108 0.95 -9.11 29.11
C LYS A 108 1.18 -10.17 30.18
N ASN A 109 1.04 -11.45 29.81
CA ASN A 109 1.24 -12.58 30.71
C ASN A 109 2.72 -12.98 30.86
N ALA A 110 3.59 -12.50 29.97
CA ALA A 110 5.02 -12.74 30.03
C ALA A 110 5.61 -12.00 31.24
N LYS A 111 6.07 -12.77 32.25
CA LYS A 111 6.90 -12.23 33.32
C LYS A 111 8.34 -12.15 32.83
N PRO A 112 9.03 -11.00 32.98
CA PRO A 112 10.44 -10.93 32.65
C PRO A 112 11.20 -11.96 33.46
N ARG A 113 12.11 -12.69 32.82
CA ARG A 113 13.02 -13.59 33.52
C ARG A 113 13.94 -12.71 34.37
N VAL A 114 13.81 -12.83 35.68
CA VAL A 114 14.73 -12.20 36.63
C VAL A 114 15.92 -13.15 36.71
N ASP A 115 17.04 -12.76 36.09
CA ASP A 115 18.36 -13.38 36.34
C ASP A 115 18.93 -12.86 37.67
#